data_AF-A0A327Z0K6-F1
#
_entry.id   AF-A0A327Z0K6-F1
#
_cell.length_a   1.000
_cell.length_b   1.000
_cell.length_c   1.000
_cell.angle_alpha   90.00
_cell.angle_beta   90.00
_cell.angle_gamma   90.00
#
_symmetry.space_group_name_H-M   'P 1'
#
loop_
_entity.id
_entity.type
_entity.pdbx_description
1 polymer ?
#
loop_
_entity_poly.entity_id
_entity_poly.type
_entity_poly.pdbx_seq_one_letter_code
_entity_poly.pdbx_strand_id
1 'polypeptide(L)'
;MVTRRKRSGKGRRLALAGACAAVVAAGAVITPQAFAGTGFFGTTTAAGACSDVELVFARGTGEPQGLGIVGRPLARALAAELPDLEVGSFAVVYAAAGNQRSAGPGATNMSQHITSVAAACPETRFVIGGYSQGASVTDIGIRDSGRGYGR
;
A
#
# COMPACT_ATOMS: atom_id res chain seq x y z
N MET A 1 -44.77 -25.07 39.21
CA MET A 1 -45.56 -23.83 39.03
C MET A 1 -44.89 -23.04 37.90
N VAL A 2 -45.25 -23.32 36.62
CA VAL A 2 -46.15 -22.50 35.77
C VAL A 2 -45.51 -21.11 35.54
N THR A 3 -45.04 -20.67 34.36
CA THR A 3 -45.36 -21.05 32.96
C THR A 3 -44.33 -20.44 31.99
N ARG A 4 -44.10 -21.14 30.86
CA ARG A 4 -43.58 -20.58 29.60
C ARG A 4 -44.41 -19.39 29.11
N ARG A 5 -43.79 -18.42 28.41
CA ARG A 5 -44.41 -17.76 27.24
C ARG A 5 -43.40 -17.55 26.11
N LYS A 6 -43.71 -18.20 24.98
CA LYS A 6 -43.21 -17.98 23.63
C LYS A 6 -44.03 -16.84 23.02
N ARG A 7 -43.43 -15.90 22.27
CA ARG A 7 -44.18 -15.10 21.30
C ARG A 7 -43.50 -15.15 19.94
N SER A 8 -44.33 -15.46 18.96
CA SER A 8 -44.08 -15.77 17.55
C SER A 8 -45.09 -14.94 16.74
N GLY A 9 -44.69 -14.48 15.56
CA GLY A 9 -45.54 -13.80 14.56
C GLY A 9 -44.75 -12.71 13.85
N LYS A 10 -44.21 -12.84 12.62
CA LYS A 10 -44.68 -13.34 11.31
C LYS A 10 -45.54 -12.31 10.55
N GLY A 11 -45.04 -11.90 9.37
CA GLY A 11 -45.77 -11.16 8.32
C GLY A 11 -45.21 -9.76 8.07
N ARG A 12 -45.00 -9.27 6.84
CA ARG A 12 -45.45 -9.68 5.50
C ARG A 12 -44.41 -9.28 4.45
N ARG A 13 -44.23 -10.16 3.48
CA ARG A 13 -43.59 -9.90 2.17
C ARG A 13 -44.43 -8.90 1.39
N LEU A 14 -43.83 -8.11 0.49
CA LEU A 14 -44.33 -7.94 -0.88
C LEU A 14 -43.22 -7.39 -1.79
N ALA A 15 -42.96 -8.13 -2.87
CA ALA A 15 -42.14 -7.75 -3.99
C ALA A 15 -43.03 -7.14 -5.09
N LEU A 16 -42.52 -6.14 -5.82
CA LEU A 16 -42.88 -5.79 -7.19
C LEU A 16 -41.54 -5.44 -7.86
N ALA A 17 -40.98 -6.18 -8.83
CA ALA A 17 -41.46 -6.50 -10.17
C ALA A 17 -41.71 -5.24 -11.03
N GLY A 18 -40.74 -4.93 -11.90
CA GLY A 18 -40.86 -4.00 -13.02
C GLY A 18 -39.90 -4.46 -14.12
N ALA A 19 -40.45 -4.95 -15.22
CA ALA A 19 -39.74 -5.59 -16.32
C ALA A 19 -39.82 -4.75 -17.61
N CYS A 20 -38.91 -5.08 -18.54
CA CYS A 20 -39.00 -4.94 -20.00
C CYS A 20 -38.80 -3.56 -20.64
N ALA A 21 -37.66 -3.40 -21.30
CA ALA A 21 -37.61 -2.88 -22.67
C ALA A 21 -36.49 -3.60 -23.43
N ALA A 22 -36.88 -4.54 -24.29
CA ALA A 22 -36.01 -5.13 -25.29
C ALA A 22 -35.98 -4.21 -26.52
N VAL A 23 -34.79 -3.98 -27.08
CA VAL A 23 -34.66 -3.45 -28.45
C VAL A 23 -33.71 -4.38 -29.21
N VAL A 24 -34.21 -4.91 -30.33
CA VAL A 24 -33.56 -5.85 -31.24
C VAL A 24 -33.11 -5.07 -32.49
N ALA A 25 -31.87 -5.30 -32.94
CA ALA A 25 -31.35 -5.20 -34.32
C ALA A 25 -29.82 -5.01 -34.25
N ALA A 26 -28.94 -5.52 -35.12
CA ALA A 26 -28.98 -6.39 -36.28
C ALA A 26 -27.55 -6.96 -36.43
N GLY A 27 -27.39 -8.07 -37.15
CA GLY A 27 -26.13 -8.80 -37.26
C GLY A 27 -24.99 -8.03 -37.94
N ALA A 28 -23.77 -8.29 -37.47
CA ALA A 28 -22.55 -8.13 -38.25
C ALA A 28 -21.70 -9.38 -37.99
N VAL A 29 -21.50 -10.17 -39.04
CA VAL A 29 -20.65 -11.36 -39.04
C VAL A 29 -19.20 -10.85 -39.04
N ILE A 30 -18.51 -10.96 -37.91
CA ILE A 30 -17.09 -10.59 -37.82
C ILE A 30 -16.27 -11.88 -37.92
N THR A 31 -15.59 -12.06 -39.05
CA THR A 31 -14.60 -13.11 -39.27
C THR A 31 -13.43 -12.95 -38.29
N PRO A 32 -12.93 -14.01 -37.62
CA PRO A 32 -11.70 -13.92 -36.88
C PRO A 32 -10.52 -13.87 -37.87
N GLN A 33 -9.92 -12.69 -38.01
CA GLN A 33 -8.61 -12.56 -38.63
C GLN A 33 -7.55 -13.04 -37.63
N ALA A 34 -6.87 -14.13 -37.98
CA ALA A 34 -5.71 -14.63 -37.24
C ALA A 34 -4.54 -13.66 -37.40
N PHE A 35 -4.32 -12.80 -36.39
CA PHE A 35 -3.06 -12.09 -36.24
C PHE A 35 -2.04 -13.03 -35.58
N ALA A 36 -1.26 -13.70 -36.41
CA ALA A 36 0.01 -14.31 -36.00
C ALA A 36 1.04 -13.19 -35.77
N GLY A 37 0.90 -12.49 -34.64
CA GLY A 37 1.92 -11.58 -34.13
C GLY A 37 2.80 -12.33 -33.16
N THR A 38 4.01 -12.72 -33.57
CA THR A 38 5.10 -13.08 -32.66
C THR A 38 5.52 -11.82 -31.91
N GLY A 39 4.72 -11.43 -30.93
CA GLY A 39 5.08 -10.44 -29.93
C GLY A 39 6.08 -11.07 -28.98
N PHE A 40 7.30 -10.56 -28.99
CA PHE A 40 8.29 -10.83 -27.96
C PHE A 40 7.69 -10.36 -26.63
N PHE A 41 7.09 -11.28 -25.87
CA PHE A 41 6.80 -11.03 -24.47
C PHE A 41 8.14 -11.00 -23.76
N GLY A 42 8.77 -9.83 -23.75
CA GLY A 42 9.73 -9.51 -22.73
C GLY A 42 8.97 -9.65 -21.42
N THR A 43 9.18 -10.77 -20.73
CA THR A 43 8.81 -10.88 -19.33
C THR A 43 9.68 -9.87 -18.61
N THR A 44 9.18 -8.65 -18.42
CA THR A 44 9.73 -7.82 -17.36
C THR A 44 9.39 -8.58 -16.09
N THR A 45 10.38 -9.30 -15.57
CA THR A 45 10.34 -9.73 -14.18
C THR A 45 10.20 -8.42 -13.40
N ALA A 46 9.01 -8.16 -12.85
CA ALA A 46 8.80 -7.11 -11.88
C ALA A 46 9.48 -7.52 -10.55
N ALA A 47 10.77 -7.84 -10.60
CA ALA A 47 11.67 -7.44 -9.54
C ALA A 47 11.89 -5.95 -9.84
N GLY A 48 11.21 -5.06 -9.10
CA GLY A 48 11.52 -3.64 -9.21
C GLY A 48 13.04 -3.48 -9.11
N ALA A 49 13.64 -2.68 -9.99
CA ALA A 49 15.07 -2.40 -9.91
C ALA A 49 15.39 -2.02 -8.46
N CYS A 50 16.29 -2.78 -7.83
CA CYS A 50 16.71 -2.48 -6.47
C CYS A 50 17.37 -1.10 -6.50
N SER A 51 16.82 -0.13 -5.77
CA SER A 51 17.46 1.18 -5.63
C SER A 51 18.76 1.03 -4.83
N ASP A 52 19.82 1.72 -5.23
CA ASP A 52 21.06 1.81 -4.46
C ASP A 52 20.81 2.41 -3.07
N VAL A 53 19.93 3.41 -3.01
CA VAL A 53 19.52 4.10 -1.78
C VAL A 53 18.01 4.22 -1.71
N GLU A 54 17.40 3.87 -0.58
CA GLU A 54 15.96 4.06 -0.37
C GLU A 54 15.68 4.93 0.85
N LEU A 55 14.97 6.06 0.63
CA LEU A 55 14.45 6.89 1.71
C LEU A 55 13.13 6.31 2.24
N VAL A 56 13.15 5.76 3.45
CA VAL A 56 11.97 5.29 4.17
C VAL A 56 11.52 6.37 5.15
N PHE A 57 10.39 7.04 4.86
CA PHE A 57 9.97 8.23 5.62
C PHE A 57 8.55 8.15 6.16
N ALA A 58 8.39 8.45 7.46
CA ALA A 58 7.10 8.61 8.11
C ALA A 58 6.69 10.09 8.24
N ARG A 59 5.56 10.45 7.65
CA ARG A 59 5.00 11.81 7.69
C ARG A 59 4.55 12.25 9.09
N GLY A 60 4.11 13.49 9.24
CA GLY A 60 3.56 14.04 10.47
C GLY A 60 2.05 13.82 10.64
N THR A 61 1.56 14.15 11.83
CA THR A 61 0.14 14.08 12.19
C THR A 61 -0.74 14.89 11.23
N GLY A 62 -1.83 14.28 10.78
CA GLY A 62 -2.83 14.89 9.91
C GLY A 62 -2.41 15.00 8.45
N GLU A 63 -1.18 14.64 8.10
CA GLU A 63 -0.74 14.69 6.72
C GLU A 63 -1.41 13.59 5.87
N PRO A 64 -1.73 13.86 4.59
CA PRO A 64 -2.25 12.84 3.67
C PRO A 64 -1.17 11.77 3.37
N GLN A 65 -1.59 10.59 2.91
CA GLN A 65 -0.66 9.52 2.54
C GLN A 65 0.38 10.00 1.52
N GLY A 66 1.65 9.70 1.79
CA GLY A 66 2.81 10.19 1.06
C GLY A 66 3.95 10.58 2.01
N LEU A 67 5.02 11.17 1.47
CA LEU A 67 6.21 11.54 2.25
C LEU A 67 6.01 12.81 3.12
N GLY A 68 4.85 13.46 3.04
CA GLY A 68 4.54 14.68 3.79
C GLY A 68 5.31 15.92 3.34
N ILE A 69 5.22 17.00 4.11
CA ILE A 69 5.85 18.29 3.85
C ILE A 69 7.36 18.26 4.02
N VAL A 70 7.89 17.37 4.89
CA VAL A 70 9.33 17.22 5.14
C VAL A 70 9.97 16.16 4.25
N GLY A 71 9.34 14.99 4.10
CA GLY A 71 9.95 13.88 3.36
C GLY A 71 10.03 14.11 1.86
N ARG A 72 9.08 14.84 1.25
CA ARG A 72 9.13 15.15 -0.20
C ARG A 72 10.34 16.01 -0.61
N PRO A 73 10.62 17.17 0.03
CA PRO A 73 11.83 17.92 -0.30
C PRO A 73 13.10 17.16 0.08
N LEU A 74 13.10 16.36 1.16
CA LEU A 74 14.23 15.50 1.50
C LEU A 74 14.53 14.47 0.41
N ALA A 75 13.53 13.77 -0.12
CA ALA A 75 13.71 12.81 -1.22
C ALA A 75 14.32 13.46 -2.45
N ARG A 76 13.83 14.66 -2.82
CA ARG A 76 14.37 15.42 -3.94
C ARG A 76 15.81 15.86 -3.73
N ALA A 77 16.13 16.35 -2.54
CA ALA A 77 17.50 16.74 -2.20
C ALA A 77 18.44 15.53 -2.21
N LEU A 78 18.01 14.40 -1.66
CA LEU A 78 18.81 13.17 -1.64
C LEU A 78 19.13 12.68 -3.05
N ALA A 79 18.15 12.67 -3.96
CA ALA A 79 18.37 12.31 -5.36
C ALA A 79 19.29 13.31 -6.09
N ALA A 80 19.24 14.59 -5.74
CA ALA A 80 20.10 15.60 -6.34
C ALA A 80 21.56 15.50 -5.87
N GLU A 81 21.80 15.12 -4.61
CA GLU A 81 23.14 14.94 -4.04
C GLU A 81 23.79 13.61 -4.43
N LEU A 82 23.01 12.65 -4.93
CA LEU A 82 23.48 11.31 -5.31
C LEU A 82 23.18 11.04 -6.79
N PRO A 83 23.74 11.82 -7.74
CA PRO A 83 23.38 11.73 -9.15
C PRO A 83 23.79 10.42 -9.83
N ASP A 84 24.75 9.69 -9.25
CA ASP A 84 25.27 8.43 -9.78
C ASP A 84 24.57 7.19 -9.17
N LEU A 85 23.58 7.38 -8.29
CA LEU A 85 22.88 6.30 -7.59
C LEU A 85 21.38 6.33 -7.91
N GLU A 86 20.76 5.17 -8.01
CA GLU A 86 19.31 5.05 -8.06
C GLU A 86 18.73 5.31 -6.66
N VAL A 87 18.09 6.46 -6.48
CA VAL A 87 17.45 6.87 -5.21
C VAL A 87 15.95 6.61 -5.26
N GLY A 88 15.50 5.59 -4.52
CA GLY A 88 14.10 5.29 -4.26
C GLY A 88 13.54 6.01 -3.03
N SER A 89 12.22 5.97 -2.87
CA SER A 89 11.58 6.44 -1.64
C SER A 89 10.33 5.64 -1.32
N PHE A 90 10.14 5.35 -0.04
CA PHE A 90 8.96 4.71 0.51
C PHE A 90 8.31 5.61 1.56
N ALA A 91 7.03 5.92 1.30
CA ALA A 91 6.19 6.64 2.25
C ALA A 91 5.49 5.64 3.18
N VAL A 92 5.87 5.64 4.45
CA VAL A 92 5.29 4.73 5.45
C VAL A 92 3.77 4.86 5.48
N VAL A 93 3.12 3.71 5.40
CA VAL A 93 1.67 3.60 5.28
C VAL A 93 1.05 3.42 6.66
N TYR A 94 0.44 4.49 7.15
CA TYR A 94 -0.28 4.49 8.42
C TYR A 94 -1.26 5.67 8.47
N ALA A 95 -2.12 5.73 9.49
CA ALA A 95 -3.20 6.71 9.54
C ALA A 95 -2.72 8.16 9.76
N ALA A 96 -1.57 8.37 10.41
CA ALA A 96 -1.12 9.69 10.88
C ALA A 96 -2.21 10.46 11.66
N ALA A 97 -3.00 9.74 12.46
CA ALA A 97 -4.14 10.31 13.17
C ALA A 97 -3.71 11.36 14.21
N GLY A 98 -4.65 12.21 14.64
CA GLY A 98 -4.42 13.30 15.62
C GLY A 98 -3.82 12.87 16.96
N ASN A 99 -3.80 11.58 17.27
CA ASN A 99 -3.18 11.01 18.48
C ASN A 99 -2.06 10.02 18.12
N GLN A 100 -1.22 9.67 19.10
CA GLN A 100 -0.04 8.82 18.89
C GLN A 100 -0.34 7.32 18.66
N ARG A 101 -1.60 6.87 18.67
CA ARG A 101 -1.92 5.43 18.52
C ARG A 101 -1.53 4.87 17.16
N SER A 102 -1.43 5.72 16.13
CA SER A 102 -1.03 5.27 14.80
C SER A 102 0.49 5.08 14.63
N ALA A 103 1.31 5.50 15.61
CA ALA A 103 2.75 5.36 15.55
C ALA A 103 3.21 3.88 15.56
N GLY A 104 2.60 3.03 16.39
CA GLY A 104 2.89 1.60 16.43
C GLY A 104 2.61 0.89 15.09
N PRO A 105 1.39 1.01 14.53
CA PRO A 105 1.09 0.49 13.19
C PRO A 105 2.01 1.02 12.09
N GLY A 106 2.39 2.31 12.13
CA GLY A 106 3.38 2.86 11.20
C GLY A 106 4.75 2.23 11.36
N ALA A 107 5.17 1.95 12.59
CA ALA A 107 6.45 1.30 12.87
C ALA A 107 6.49 -0.13 12.34
N THR A 108 5.38 -0.87 12.48
CA THR A 108 5.23 -2.20 11.87
C THR A 108 5.31 -2.14 10.35
N ASN A 109 4.65 -1.17 9.70
CA ASN A 109 4.74 -1.02 8.26
C ASN A 109 6.16 -0.66 7.80
N MET A 110 6.82 0.27 8.49
CA MET A 110 8.20 0.66 8.24
C MET A 110 9.16 -0.53 8.35
N SER A 111 9.11 -1.28 9.46
CA SER A 111 10.01 -2.42 9.66
C SER A 111 9.75 -3.55 8.67
N GLN A 112 8.48 -3.86 8.37
CA GLN A 112 8.13 -4.83 7.33
C GLN A 112 8.69 -4.43 5.97
N HIS A 113 8.53 -3.17 5.55
CA HIS A 113 9.09 -2.68 4.29
C HIS A 113 10.62 -2.83 4.26
N ILE A 114 11.31 -2.32 5.28
CA ILE A 114 12.78 -2.40 5.37
C ILE A 114 13.26 -3.85 5.33
N THR A 115 12.66 -4.74 6.11
CA THR A 115 13.05 -6.17 6.11
C THR A 115 12.76 -6.86 4.78
N SER A 116 11.67 -6.51 4.11
CA SER A 116 11.32 -7.05 2.80
C SER A 116 12.32 -6.60 1.74
N VAL A 117 12.66 -5.31 1.71
CA VAL A 117 13.64 -4.77 0.76
C VAL A 117 15.03 -5.29 1.06
N ALA A 118 15.46 -5.36 2.33
CA ALA A 118 16.75 -5.90 2.70
C ALA A 118 16.92 -7.39 2.30
N ALA A 119 15.83 -8.16 2.35
CA ALA A 119 15.84 -9.56 1.90
C ALA A 119 15.88 -9.70 0.37
N ALA A 120 15.20 -8.82 -0.36
CA ALA A 120 15.13 -8.85 -1.82
C ALA A 120 16.33 -8.16 -2.51
N CYS A 121 16.87 -7.13 -1.86
CA CYS A 121 17.86 -6.19 -2.35
C CYS A 121 18.91 -5.93 -1.25
N PRO A 122 19.82 -6.87 -0.99
CA PRO A 122 20.76 -6.79 0.13
C PRO A 122 21.77 -5.63 0.03
N GLU A 123 21.96 -5.07 -1.17
CA GLU A 123 22.85 -3.93 -1.41
C GLU A 123 22.17 -2.56 -1.22
N THR A 124 20.84 -2.52 -1.08
CA THR A 124 20.11 -1.28 -0.87
C THR A 124 20.47 -0.66 0.47
N ARG A 125 20.89 0.60 0.45
CA ARG A 125 21.18 1.39 1.65
C ARG A 125 19.97 2.19 2.07
N PHE A 126 19.55 2.06 3.32
CA PHE A 126 18.37 2.76 3.82
C PHE A 126 18.72 4.10 4.46
N VAL A 127 18.02 5.16 4.04
CA VAL A 127 17.91 6.41 4.78
C VAL A 127 16.55 6.39 5.48
N ILE A 128 16.54 6.33 6.81
CA ILE A 128 15.31 6.17 7.58
C ILE A 128 15.02 7.46 8.35
N GLY A 129 13.81 7.99 8.22
CA GLY A 129 13.44 9.23 8.89
C GLY A 129 11.96 9.37 9.18
N GLY A 130 11.62 10.39 9.95
CA GLY A 130 10.24 10.75 10.23
C GLY A 130 10.13 12.12 10.88
N TYR A 131 8.96 12.74 10.74
CA TYR A 131 8.68 14.08 11.26
C TYR A 131 7.50 14.08 12.23
N SER A 132 7.63 14.79 13.36
CA SER A 132 6.58 14.88 14.40
C SER A 132 6.15 13.48 14.89
N GLN A 133 4.89 13.07 14.75
CA GLN A 133 4.46 11.70 15.04
C GLN A 133 5.22 10.64 14.24
N GLY A 134 5.65 10.96 13.01
CA GLY A 134 6.50 10.10 12.21
C GLY A 134 7.87 9.84 12.84
N ALA A 135 8.40 10.76 13.66
CA ALA A 135 9.62 10.47 14.41
C ALA A 135 9.41 9.38 15.46
N SER A 136 8.22 9.32 16.08
CA SER A 136 7.85 8.20 16.97
C SER A 136 7.70 6.88 16.18
N VAL A 137 7.15 6.93 14.97
CA VAL A 137 7.12 5.77 14.07
C VAL A 137 8.54 5.25 13.81
N THR A 138 9.48 6.14 13.49
CA THR A 138 10.88 5.80 13.23
C THR A 138 11.58 5.21 14.45
N ASP A 139 11.44 5.83 15.63
CA ASP A 139 12.04 5.34 16.87
C ASP A 139 11.58 3.91 17.20
N ILE A 140 10.27 3.66 17.14
CA ILE A 140 9.71 2.33 17.39
C ILE A 140 10.18 1.33 16.32
N GLY A 141 10.12 1.71 15.04
CA GLY A 141 10.42 0.82 13.91
C GLY A 141 11.87 0.33 13.90
N ILE A 142 12.84 1.22 14.16
CA ILE A 142 14.26 0.84 14.17
C ILE A 142 14.59 0.00 15.41
N ARG A 143 13.99 0.29 16.57
CA ARG A 143 14.20 -0.50 17.80
C ARG A 143 13.78 -1.95 17.65
N ASP A 144 12.73 -2.21 16.87
CA ASP A 144 12.25 -3.57 16.63
C ASP A 144 13.00 -4.28 15.49
N SER A 145 13.49 -3.53 14.49
CA SER A 145 14.31 -4.07 13.39
C SER A 145 15.62 -4.68 13.88
N GLY A 146 16.25 -4.10 14.91
CA GLY A 146 17.48 -4.61 15.50
C GLY A 146 17.34 -5.93 16.26
N ARG A 147 16.12 -6.38 16.59
CA ARG A 147 15.90 -7.68 17.25
C ARG A 147 15.77 -8.85 16.28
N GLY A 148 15.61 -8.58 14.98
CA GLY A 148 15.45 -9.60 13.93
C GLY A 148 16.72 -9.96 13.18
N TYR A 149 17.72 -9.07 13.12
CA TYR A 149 18.95 -9.25 12.32
C TYR A 149 20.04 -10.10 13.01
N GLY A 150 19.75 -10.73 14.15
CA GLY A 150 20.75 -11.43 14.98
C GLY A 150 20.28 -12.75 15.58
N ARG A 151 19.29 -13.43 14.97
CA ARG A 151 18.92 -14.80 15.33
C ARG A 151 18.91 -15.70 14.11
#